data_AF-A0A1M4VQ71-F1
#
_entry.id   AF-A0A1M4VQ71-F1
#
_cell.length_a   1.000
_cell.length_b   1.000
_cell.length_c   1.000
_cell.angle_alpha   90.00
_cell.angle_beta   90.00
_cell.angle_gamma   90.00
#
_symmetry.space_group_name_H-M   'P 1'
#
loop_
_entity.id
_entity.type
_entity.pdbx_description
1 polymer ?
#
loop_
_entity_poly.entity_id
_entity_poly.type
_entity_poly.pdbx_seq_one_letter_code
_entity_poly.pdbx_strand_id
1 'polypeptide(L)'
;MPYNKNYLFTHNIDWYACIDGTWIYAASRGGLLPGVVNNESMLPKLQGICANLPDVVNEENIVINQELIRIRYQRAVDFYEQRFRDNLEDNHSFQQFLQEYNIEVFSQQFSELFVEMARKGFYSFVRVDIDNPFSNKYRLVASPKNGTPTHLSEIIRKPFNAAFVDDEYKDYIKNITIKGENEVISFTSNLDMLF
;
A
#
# COMPACT_ATOMS: atom_id res chain seq x y z
N MET A 1 -6.01 -16.52 14.47
CA MET A 1 -6.38 -15.24 15.10
C MET A 1 -6.15 -14.14 14.08
N PRO A 2 -7.15 -13.33 13.72
CA PRO A 2 -6.90 -12.13 12.92
C PRO A 2 -6.02 -11.20 13.76
N TYR A 3 -4.89 -10.79 13.19
CA TYR A 3 -3.99 -9.84 13.84
C TYR A 3 -4.76 -8.52 14.08
N ASN A 4 -4.67 -7.96 15.28
CA ASN A 4 -5.32 -6.67 15.54
C ASN A 4 -4.66 -5.59 14.66
N LYS A 5 -5.39 -4.54 14.29
CA LYS A 5 -4.88 -3.47 13.41
C LYS A 5 -3.53 -2.91 13.89
N ASN A 6 -3.36 -2.66 15.19
CA ASN A 6 -2.09 -2.20 15.78
C ASN A 6 -0.93 -3.22 15.63
N TYR A 7 -1.21 -4.52 15.63
CA TYR A 7 -0.20 -5.55 15.41
C TYR A 7 0.31 -5.54 13.96
N LEU A 8 -0.60 -5.39 12.98
CA LEU A 8 -0.24 -5.21 11.57
C LEU A 8 0.62 -3.95 11.38
N PHE A 9 0.28 -2.87 12.11
CA PHE A 9 0.98 -1.58 12.04
C PHE A 9 2.30 -1.49 12.82
N THR A 10 2.71 -2.51 13.59
CA THR A 10 3.95 -2.45 14.38
C THR A 10 5.09 -3.28 13.80
N HIS A 11 4.79 -4.19 12.86
CA HIS A 11 5.78 -5.11 12.30
C HIS A 11 5.88 -5.07 10.76
N ASN A 12 4.88 -4.56 10.05
CA ASN A 12 5.02 -4.15 8.65
C ASN A 12 5.18 -2.62 8.61
N ILE A 13 6.37 -2.16 8.24
CA ILE A 13 6.65 -0.74 8.07
C ILE A 13 6.26 -0.34 6.64
N ASP A 14 5.19 0.42 6.50
CA ASP A 14 4.77 1.00 5.23
C ASP A 14 5.38 2.39 5.05
N TRP A 15 5.35 2.94 3.83
CA TRP A 15 5.93 4.25 3.56
C TRP A 15 4.92 5.24 3.00
N TYR A 16 5.18 6.51 3.27
CA TYR A 16 4.31 7.65 3.00
C TYR A 16 5.07 8.73 2.25
N ALA A 17 4.44 9.49 1.37
CA ALA A 17 5.11 10.61 0.69
C ALA A 17 4.10 11.68 0.26
N CYS A 18 4.58 12.88 -0.03
CA CYS A 18 3.84 13.90 -0.78
C CYS A 18 4.63 14.24 -2.04
N ILE A 19 4.06 14.00 -3.22
CA ILE A 19 4.75 14.24 -4.49
C ILE A 19 3.83 15.09 -5.35
N ASP A 20 4.31 16.26 -5.76
CA ASP A 20 3.55 17.25 -6.54
C ASP A 20 2.15 17.54 -5.95
N GLY A 21 2.06 17.59 -4.62
CA GLY A 21 0.82 17.81 -3.89
C GLY A 21 -0.07 16.58 -3.72
N THR A 22 0.33 15.42 -4.25
CA THR A 22 -0.37 14.14 -4.09
C THR A 22 0.20 13.37 -2.91
N TRP A 23 -0.66 13.03 -1.94
CA TRP A 23 -0.26 12.20 -0.81
C TRP A 23 -0.34 10.71 -1.14
N ILE A 24 0.72 9.98 -0.82
CA ILE A 24 0.91 8.58 -1.14
C ILE A 24 1.04 7.77 0.14
N TYR A 25 0.39 6.63 0.16
CA TYR A 25 0.63 5.54 1.08
C TYR A 25 1.00 4.30 0.26
N ALA A 26 2.00 3.55 0.71
CA ALA A 26 2.45 2.37 -0.01
C ALA A 26 2.79 1.22 0.95
N ALA A 27 2.03 0.13 0.79
CA ALA A 27 2.19 -1.08 1.56
C ALA A 27 3.48 -1.82 1.14
N SER A 28 4.41 -2.01 2.09
CA SER A 28 5.70 -2.66 1.85
C SER A 28 5.62 -4.19 1.87
N ARG A 29 4.63 -4.74 2.60
CA ARG A 29 4.42 -6.18 2.85
C ARG A 29 5.65 -6.91 3.41
N GLY A 30 6.41 -6.26 4.30
CA GLY A 30 7.55 -6.88 4.98
C GLY A 30 8.81 -7.01 4.10
N GLY A 31 8.84 -6.33 2.95
CA GLY A 31 10.00 -6.33 2.05
C GLY A 31 11.08 -5.31 2.43
N LEU A 32 12.26 -5.45 1.83
CA LEU A 32 13.30 -4.42 1.81
C LEU A 32 12.72 -3.13 1.24
N LEU A 33 12.60 -2.12 2.11
CA LEU A 33 12.28 -0.75 1.71
C LEU A 33 13.46 -0.20 0.89
N PRO A 34 13.20 0.54 -0.21
CA PRO A 34 14.27 1.26 -0.89
C PRO A 34 15.05 2.12 0.12
N GLY A 35 16.38 2.11 0.08
CA GLY A 35 17.21 2.81 1.07
C GLY A 35 16.88 4.31 1.21
N VAL A 36 16.34 4.93 0.15
CA VAL A 36 15.87 6.32 0.16
C VAL A 36 14.62 6.55 1.01
N VAL A 37 13.77 5.54 1.20
CA VAL A 37 12.57 5.61 2.05
C VAL A 37 12.72 4.85 3.36
N ASN A 38 13.68 3.94 3.46
CA ASN A 38 13.90 3.12 4.65
C ASN A 38 14.43 3.95 5.83
N ASN A 39 13.52 4.40 6.69
CA ASN A 39 13.85 5.18 7.87
C ASN A 39 13.13 4.65 9.11
N GLU A 40 13.86 3.86 9.90
CA GLU A 40 13.33 3.14 11.07
C GLU A 40 12.84 4.05 12.20
N SER A 41 13.34 5.29 12.30
CA SER A 41 12.90 6.24 13.33
C SER A 41 11.66 7.03 12.92
N MET A 42 11.47 7.23 11.61
CA MET A 42 10.41 8.05 11.04
C MET A 42 9.16 7.25 10.68
N LEU A 43 9.31 6.15 9.95
CA LEU A 43 8.17 5.44 9.38
C LEU A 43 7.17 4.95 10.44
N PRO A 44 7.58 4.44 11.61
CA PRO A 44 6.63 4.09 12.68
C PRO A 44 5.83 5.29 13.20
N LYS A 45 6.45 6.48 13.30
CA LYS A 45 5.76 7.71 13.71
C LYS A 45 4.75 8.15 12.65
N LEU A 46 5.13 8.11 11.37
CA LEU A 46 4.25 8.43 10.26
C LEU A 46 3.04 7.51 10.23
N GLN A 47 3.27 6.21 10.40
CA GLN A 47 2.21 5.22 10.45
C GLN A 47 1.23 5.48 11.60
N GLY A 48 1.74 5.82 12.79
CA GLY A 48 0.92 6.22 13.93
C GLY A 48 0.10 7.50 13.69
N ILE A 49 0.70 8.52 13.06
CA ILE A 49 -0.02 9.76 12.71
C ILE A 49 -1.12 9.44 11.69
N CYS A 50 -0.76 8.76 10.60
CA CYS A 50 -1.67 8.46 9.50
C CYS A 50 -2.83 7.56 9.91
N ALA A 51 -2.61 6.60 10.81
CA ALA A 51 -3.67 5.76 11.36
C ALA A 51 -4.75 6.56 12.10
N ASN A 52 -4.41 7.73 12.66
CA ASN A 52 -5.32 8.58 13.43
C ASN A 52 -5.88 9.77 12.65
N LEU A 53 -5.58 9.89 11.35
CA LEU A 53 -6.16 10.94 10.52
C LEU A 53 -7.67 10.71 10.32
N PRO A 54 -8.48 11.78 10.29
CA PRO A 54 -9.89 11.66 9.99
C PRO A 54 -10.11 11.24 8.54
N ASP A 55 -11.25 10.59 8.30
CA ASP A 55 -11.74 10.39 6.94
C ASP A 55 -12.21 11.73 6.37
N VAL A 56 -11.63 12.13 5.23
CA VAL A 56 -11.93 13.39 4.53
C VAL A 56 -12.54 13.16 3.14
N VAL A 57 -12.60 11.90 2.71
CA VAL A 57 -13.24 11.45 1.47
C VAL A 57 -14.24 10.34 1.83
N ASN A 58 -15.48 10.49 1.35
CA ASN A 58 -16.49 9.45 1.52
C ASN A 58 -16.17 8.21 0.69
N GLU A 59 -16.63 7.05 1.12
CA GLU A 59 -16.35 5.76 0.49
C GLU A 59 -16.84 5.68 -0.96
N GLU A 60 -18.01 6.25 -1.27
CA GLU A 60 -18.55 6.31 -2.63
C GLU A 60 -17.71 7.15 -3.61
N ASN A 61 -16.79 7.95 -3.08
CA ASN A 61 -15.85 8.76 -3.85
C ASN A 61 -14.46 8.13 -3.92
N ILE A 62 -14.33 6.84 -3.60
CA ILE A 62 -13.09 6.08 -3.76
C ILE A 62 -13.14 5.29 -5.06
N VAL A 63 -12.06 5.37 -5.83
CA VAL A 63 -11.83 4.53 -7.01
C VAL A 63 -10.95 3.37 -6.59
N ILE A 64 -11.33 2.15 -6.96
CA ILE A 64 -10.59 0.92 -6.67
C ILE A 64 -10.14 0.28 -7.99
N ASN A 65 -8.88 -0.13 -8.06
CA ASN A 65 -8.30 -0.81 -9.21
C ASN A 65 -8.79 -2.27 -9.29
N GLN A 66 -9.96 -2.47 -9.88
CA GLN A 66 -10.59 -3.78 -10.04
C GLN A 66 -9.75 -4.76 -10.85
N GLU A 67 -8.97 -4.26 -11.81
CA GLU A 67 -8.12 -5.11 -12.64
C GLU A 67 -6.96 -5.70 -11.84
N LEU A 68 -6.31 -4.87 -11.00
CA LEU A 68 -5.30 -5.37 -10.08
C LEU A 68 -5.86 -6.42 -9.12
N ILE A 69 -7.08 -6.23 -8.62
CA ILE A 69 -7.76 -7.18 -7.74
C ILE A 69 -7.96 -8.53 -8.44
N ARG A 70 -8.46 -8.52 -9.69
CA ARG A 70 -8.61 -9.75 -10.49
C ARG A 70 -7.30 -10.50 -10.68
N ILE A 71 -6.23 -9.78 -11.05
CA ILE A 71 -4.90 -10.38 -11.22
C ILE A 71 -4.40 -10.99 -9.91
N ARG A 72 -4.60 -10.31 -8.78
CA ARG A 72 -4.18 -10.80 -7.46
C ARG A 72 -5.00 -11.99 -7.00
N TYR A 73 -6.31 -11.97 -7.25
CA TYR A 73 -7.20 -13.07 -6.96
C TYR A 73 -6.81 -14.33 -7.74
N GLN A 74 -6.59 -14.21 -9.05
CA GLN A 74 -6.17 -15.34 -9.88
C GLN A 74 -4.85 -15.96 -9.37
N ARG A 75 -3.85 -15.14 -9.02
CA ARG A 75 -2.59 -15.65 -8.44
C ARG A 75 -2.81 -16.38 -7.11
N ALA A 76 -3.73 -15.90 -6.27
CA ALA A 76 -4.06 -16.57 -5.02
C ALA A 76 -4.75 -17.91 -5.28
N VAL A 77 -5.69 -17.95 -6.24
CA VAL A 77 -6.35 -19.18 -6.68
C VAL A 77 -5.33 -20.20 -7.21
N ASP A 78 -4.42 -19.78 -8.10
CA ASP A 78 -3.38 -20.67 -8.66
C ASP A 78 -2.48 -21.25 -7.56
N PHE A 79 -2.10 -20.42 -6.57
CA PHE A 79 -1.31 -20.85 -5.41
C PHE A 79 -2.04 -21.89 -4.55
N TYR A 80 -3.32 -21.63 -4.23
CA TYR A 80 -4.11 -22.56 -3.42
C TYR A 80 -4.42 -23.84 -4.19
N GLU A 81 -4.73 -23.76 -5.49
CA GLU A 81 -4.93 -24.95 -6.33
C GLU A 81 -3.70 -25.86 -6.28
N GLN A 82 -2.50 -25.29 -6.41
CA GLN A 82 -1.27 -26.05 -6.31
C GLN A 82 -1.10 -26.70 -4.93
N ARG A 83 -1.37 -25.95 -3.85
CA ARG A 83 -1.26 -26.45 -2.48
C ARG A 83 -2.22 -27.60 -2.19
N PHE A 84 -3.46 -27.53 -2.68
CA PHE A 84 -4.44 -28.61 -2.55
C PHE A 84 -4.00 -29.85 -3.32
N ARG A 85 -3.48 -29.67 -4.55
CA ARG A 85 -2.86 -30.76 -5.33
C ARG A 85 -1.72 -31.43 -4.57
N ASP A 86 -0.82 -30.64 -4.00
CA ASP A 86 0.36 -31.14 -3.25
C ASP A 86 -0.04 -31.90 -1.98
N ASN A 87 -1.17 -31.54 -1.36
CA ASN A 87 -1.73 -32.20 -0.19
C ASN A 87 -2.62 -33.42 -0.50
N LEU A 88 -2.75 -33.81 -1.78
CA LEU A 88 -3.66 -34.87 -2.25
C LEU A 88 -5.14 -34.63 -1.86
N GLU A 89 -5.54 -33.37 -1.72
CA GLU A 89 -6.93 -33.01 -1.47
C GLU A 89 -7.76 -33.17 -2.76
N ASP A 90 -9.03 -33.54 -2.62
CA ASP A 90 -9.88 -33.76 -3.79
C ASP A 90 -10.38 -32.44 -4.42
N ASN A 91 -10.83 -32.53 -5.67
CA ASN A 91 -11.35 -31.36 -6.39
C ASN A 91 -12.62 -30.79 -5.73
N HIS A 92 -13.38 -31.57 -4.97
CA HIS A 92 -14.58 -31.09 -4.30
C HIS A 92 -14.22 -30.14 -3.15
N SER A 93 -13.21 -30.47 -2.36
CA SER A 93 -12.66 -29.61 -1.31
C SER A 93 -12.15 -28.28 -1.87
N PHE A 94 -11.46 -28.29 -3.02
CA PHE A 94 -11.02 -27.06 -3.67
C PHE A 94 -12.18 -26.20 -4.17
N GLN A 95 -13.22 -26.80 -4.76
CA GLN A 95 -14.41 -26.05 -5.19
C GLN A 95 -15.18 -25.44 -4.02
N GLN A 96 -15.30 -26.16 -2.89
CA GLN A 96 -15.89 -25.61 -1.66
C GLN A 96 -15.06 -24.42 -1.14
N PHE A 97 -13.74 -24.55 -1.12
CA PHE A 97 -12.85 -23.45 -0.77
C PHE A 97 -13.07 -22.21 -1.65
N LEU A 98 -13.21 -22.36 -2.98
CA LEU A 98 -13.45 -21.23 -3.88
C LEU A 98 -14.83 -20.58 -3.70
N GLN A 99 -15.83 -21.30 -3.20
CA GLN A 99 -17.13 -20.71 -2.87
C GLN A 99 -17.01 -19.75 -1.68
N GLU A 100 -16.24 -20.15 -0.66
CA GLU A 100 -15.97 -19.32 0.52
C GLU A 100 -14.96 -18.20 0.23
N TYR A 101 -13.93 -18.51 -0.56
CA TYR A 101 -12.88 -17.59 -0.99
C TYR A 101 -13.13 -17.08 -2.40
N ASN A 102 -14.32 -16.53 -2.63
CA ASN A 102 -14.66 -15.95 -3.92
C ASN A 102 -14.05 -14.55 -4.11
N ILE A 103 -14.14 -14.02 -5.34
CA ILE A 103 -13.55 -12.72 -5.69
C ILE A 103 -14.11 -11.54 -4.88
N GLU A 104 -15.37 -11.60 -4.44
CA GLU A 104 -15.99 -10.51 -3.68
C GLU A 104 -15.40 -10.44 -2.27
N VAL A 105 -15.32 -11.59 -1.61
CA VAL A 105 -14.67 -11.75 -0.30
C VAL A 105 -13.20 -11.34 -0.39
N PHE A 106 -12.49 -11.83 -1.41
CA PHE A 106 -11.10 -11.46 -1.67
C PHE A 106 -10.94 -9.94 -1.87
N SER A 107 -11.78 -9.35 -2.73
CA SER A 107 -11.74 -7.92 -3.04
C SER A 107 -11.91 -7.09 -1.79
N GLN A 108 -12.90 -7.42 -0.95
CA GLN A 108 -13.15 -6.69 0.29
C GLN A 108 -11.94 -6.77 1.23
N GLN A 109 -11.44 -7.97 1.49
CA GLN A 109 -10.30 -8.18 2.40
C GLN A 109 -9.01 -7.56 1.88
N PHE A 110 -8.73 -7.69 0.58
CA PHE A 110 -7.54 -7.15 -0.04
C PHE A 110 -7.55 -5.63 -0.07
N SER A 111 -8.70 -5.01 -0.36
CA SER A 111 -8.80 -3.57 -0.56
C SER A 111 -9.01 -2.76 0.72
N GLU A 112 -9.41 -3.38 1.85
CA GLU A 112 -9.82 -2.71 3.08
C GLU A 112 -8.87 -1.59 3.52
N LEU A 113 -7.58 -1.91 3.71
CA LEU A 113 -6.59 -0.93 4.16
C LEU A 113 -6.32 0.15 3.11
N PHE A 114 -6.34 -0.20 1.83
CA PHE A 114 -6.10 0.75 0.75
C PHE A 114 -7.25 1.75 0.61
N VAL A 115 -8.49 1.28 0.79
CA VAL A 115 -9.68 2.13 0.86
C VAL A 115 -9.64 2.99 2.12
N GLU A 116 -9.25 2.43 3.26
CA GLU A 116 -9.10 3.18 4.52
C GLU A 116 -8.12 4.36 4.37
N MET A 117 -7.00 4.14 3.68
CA MET A 117 -6.02 5.19 3.39
C MET A 117 -6.53 6.17 2.33
N ALA A 118 -7.29 5.70 1.33
CA ALA A 118 -7.88 6.58 0.32
C ALA A 118 -8.97 7.50 0.90
N ARG A 119 -9.73 7.03 1.90
CA ARG A 119 -10.69 7.86 2.67
C ARG A 119 -10.01 8.97 3.45
N LYS A 120 -8.78 8.75 3.89
CA LYS A 120 -7.90 9.79 4.46
C LYS A 120 -7.23 10.68 3.40
N GLY A 121 -7.54 10.49 2.12
CA GLY A 121 -7.06 11.32 1.01
C GLY A 121 -5.75 10.86 0.36
N PHE A 122 -5.24 9.68 0.71
CA PHE A 122 -4.02 9.13 0.10
C PHE A 122 -4.31 8.34 -1.18
N TYR A 123 -3.38 8.37 -2.13
CA TYR A 123 -3.29 7.36 -3.16
C TYR A 123 -2.57 6.15 -2.57
N SER A 124 -3.23 5.00 -2.55
CA SER A 124 -2.78 3.83 -1.80
C SER A 124 -2.27 2.73 -2.73
N PHE A 125 -1.01 2.35 -2.54
CA PHE A 125 -0.29 1.45 -3.44
C PHE A 125 0.16 0.16 -2.76
N VAL A 126 0.31 -0.89 -3.55
CA VAL A 126 0.88 -2.17 -3.11
C VAL A 126 2.09 -2.54 -3.96
N ARG A 127 3.12 -3.10 -3.32
CA ARG A 127 4.27 -3.68 -4.03
C ARG A 127 3.83 -4.81 -4.97
N VAL A 128 4.22 -4.75 -6.24
CA VAL A 128 3.76 -5.68 -7.30
C VAL A 128 4.41 -7.06 -7.17
N ASP A 129 5.71 -7.07 -6.96
CA ASP A 129 6.54 -8.26 -7.03
C ASP A 129 7.06 -8.57 -5.63
N ILE A 130 6.44 -9.56 -5.00
CA ILE A 130 6.75 -9.98 -3.62
C ILE A 130 7.95 -10.93 -3.59
N ASP A 131 8.16 -11.69 -4.67
CA ASP A 131 9.23 -12.69 -4.77
C ASP A 131 10.56 -12.06 -5.20
N ASN A 132 10.51 -10.85 -5.78
CA ASN A 132 11.69 -10.08 -6.12
C ASN A 132 11.96 -8.99 -5.07
N PRO A 133 12.90 -9.20 -4.13
CA PRO A 133 13.25 -8.22 -3.10
C PRO A 133 13.86 -6.93 -3.66
N PHE A 134 14.33 -6.92 -4.90
CA PHE A 134 14.87 -5.74 -5.59
C PHE A 134 13.82 -4.99 -6.42
N SER A 135 12.60 -5.52 -6.54
CA SER A 135 11.53 -4.85 -7.27
C SER A 135 11.01 -3.65 -6.49
N ASN A 136 11.26 -2.46 -7.02
CA ASN A 136 10.77 -1.21 -6.47
C ASN A 136 9.48 -0.73 -7.15
N LYS A 137 8.66 -1.66 -7.64
CA LYS A 137 7.43 -1.36 -8.38
C LYS A 137 6.21 -1.49 -7.47
N TYR A 138 5.43 -0.44 -7.42
CA TYR A 138 4.19 -0.33 -6.66
C TYR A 138 3.05 -0.02 -7.63
N ARG A 139 1.88 -0.64 -7.42
CA ARG A 139 0.66 -0.39 -8.21
C ARG A 139 -0.42 0.22 -7.36
N LEU A 140 -1.15 1.16 -7.93
CA LEU A 140 -2.28 1.82 -7.30
C LEU A 140 -3.40 0.81 -7.05
N VAL A 141 -3.88 0.75 -5.81
CA VAL A 141 -5.01 -0.08 -5.40
C VAL A 141 -6.26 0.78 -5.24
N ALA A 142 -6.15 1.90 -4.51
CA ALA A 142 -7.28 2.81 -4.33
C ALA A 142 -6.84 4.28 -4.30
N SER A 143 -7.74 5.18 -4.69
CA SER A 143 -7.50 6.62 -4.64
C SER A 143 -8.80 7.42 -4.49
N PRO A 144 -8.73 8.66 -3.99
CA PRO A 144 -9.83 9.61 -4.11
C PRO A 144 -10.16 9.87 -5.58
N LYS A 145 -11.45 9.84 -5.94
CA LYS A 145 -11.94 10.09 -7.31
C LYS A 145 -11.59 11.50 -7.81
N ASN A 146 -11.63 12.49 -6.92
CA ASN A 146 -11.41 13.90 -7.23
C ASN A 146 -9.98 14.37 -6.87
N GLY A 147 -9.06 13.43 -6.69
CA GLY A 147 -7.69 13.72 -6.27
C GLY A 147 -7.54 14.04 -4.78
N THR A 148 -6.31 14.35 -4.40
CA THR A 148 -5.94 14.68 -3.02
C THR A 148 -6.69 15.93 -2.56
N PRO A 149 -7.45 15.89 -1.45
CA PRO A 149 -8.13 17.07 -0.92
C PRO A 149 -7.13 18.20 -0.61
N THR A 150 -7.44 19.42 -1.01
CA THR A 150 -6.53 20.59 -0.89
C THR A 150 -6.11 20.87 0.55
N HIS A 151 -7.02 20.67 1.51
CA HIS A 151 -6.79 20.86 2.93
C HIS A 151 -6.03 19.69 3.58
N LEU A 152 -5.83 18.57 2.88
CA LEU A 152 -5.12 17.41 3.43
C LEU A 152 -3.68 17.77 3.79
N SER A 153 -3.04 18.61 2.99
CA SER A 153 -1.70 19.11 3.30
C SER A 153 -1.66 19.88 4.62
N GLU A 154 -2.73 20.58 5.00
CA GLU A 154 -2.80 21.30 6.28
C GLU A 154 -2.99 20.33 7.46
N ILE A 155 -3.81 19.30 7.26
CA ILE A 155 -4.07 18.26 8.26
C ILE A 155 -2.83 17.39 8.49
N ILE A 156 -2.10 17.02 7.43
CA ILE A 156 -0.96 16.10 7.49
C ILE A 156 0.35 16.83 7.83
N ARG A 157 0.60 18.02 7.25
CA ARG A 157 1.88 18.72 7.45
C ARG A 157 2.12 19.06 8.91
N LYS A 158 1.11 19.51 9.65
CA LYS A 158 1.28 19.92 11.04
C LYS A 158 1.76 18.77 11.95
N PRO A 159 1.11 17.61 12.00
CA PRO A 159 1.60 16.48 12.79
C PRO A 159 2.90 15.88 12.25
N PHE A 160 3.16 15.94 10.93
CA PHE A 160 4.45 15.50 10.37
C PHE A 160 5.58 16.45 10.79
N ASN A 161 5.43 17.76 10.61
CA ASN A 161 6.42 18.76 11.05
C ASN A 161 6.59 18.80 12.58
N ALA A 162 5.61 18.35 13.37
CA ALA A 162 5.78 18.19 14.81
C ALA A 162 6.59 16.93 15.17
N ALA A 163 6.58 15.91 14.31
CA ALA A 163 7.28 14.65 14.52
C ALA A 163 8.73 14.63 14.01
N PHE A 164 9.08 15.56 13.10
CA PHE A 164 10.41 15.72 12.48
C PHE A 164 10.90 17.14 12.61
N VAL A 165 12.23 17.32 12.62
CA VAL A 165 12.81 18.65 12.41
C VAL A 165 12.51 19.04 10.95
N ASP A 166 12.00 20.25 10.69
CA ASP A 166 11.43 20.69 9.40
C ASP A 166 12.27 20.31 8.14
N ASP A 167 13.58 20.17 8.28
CA ASP A 167 14.48 19.81 7.18
C ASP A 167 14.59 18.29 6.93
N GLU A 168 14.48 17.45 7.96
CA GLU A 168 14.50 15.98 7.82
C GLU A 168 13.33 15.49 6.95
N TYR A 169 12.16 16.08 7.13
CA TYR A 169 10.97 15.71 6.34
C TYR A 169 11.04 16.19 4.89
N LYS A 170 11.58 17.39 4.64
CA LYS A 170 11.77 17.91 3.27
C LYS A 170 12.75 17.06 2.48
N ASP A 171 13.84 16.61 3.12
CA ASP A 171 14.83 15.78 2.46
C ASP A 171 14.29 14.37 2.18
N TYR A 172 13.46 13.83 3.08
CA TYR A 172 12.70 12.61 2.82
C TYR A 172 11.79 12.72 1.58
N ILE A 173 11.05 13.83 1.42
CA ILE A 173 10.19 14.04 0.26
C ILE A 173 11.00 14.24 -1.04
N LYS A 174 12.05 15.06 -1.02
CA LYS A 174 12.84 15.43 -2.22
C LYS A 174 13.48 14.22 -2.92
N ASN A 175 13.69 13.13 -2.19
CA ASN A 175 14.29 11.90 -2.71
C ASN A 175 13.29 10.96 -3.40
N ILE A 176 12.04 11.38 -3.60
CA ILE A 176 10.98 10.56 -4.20
C ILE A 176 10.47 11.23 -5.48
N THR A 177 10.52 10.51 -6.61
CA THR A 177 10.06 11.00 -7.92
C THR A 177 9.08 10.00 -8.54
N ILE A 178 7.91 10.45 -9.00
CA ILE A 178 6.96 9.62 -9.77
C ILE A 178 7.32 9.74 -11.25
N LYS A 179 7.53 8.61 -11.92
CA LYS A 179 7.63 8.57 -13.39
C LYS A 179 6.29 8.09 -13.99
N GLY A 180 5.52 9.03 -14.53
CA GLY A 180 4.47 8.78 -15.52
C GLY A 180 3.02 8.90 -15.03
N GLU A 181 2.16 9.35 -15.95
CA GLU A 181 0.71 9.13 -15.93
C GLU A 181 0.46 7.63 -16.16
N ASN A 182 0.16 6.87 -15.10
CA ASN A 182 -0.55 5.56 -15.09
C ASN A 182 -0.12 4.69 -13.90
N GLU A 183 -0.65 4.99 -12.71
CA GLU A 183 -0.93 3.99 -11.66
C GLU A 183 0.24 3.12 -11.12
N VAL A 184 1.49 3.42 -11.50
CA VAL A 184 2.69 2.70 -11.07
C VAL A 184 3.71 3.67 -10.53
N ILE A 185 4.05 3.53 -9.25
CA ILE A 185 5.22 4.20 -8.69
C ILE A 185 6.40 3.24 -8.82
N SER A 186 7.50 3.72 -9.40
CA SER A 186 8.76 3.00 -9.45
C SER A 186 9.89 3.90 -8.96
N PHE A 187 10.78 3.33 -8.15
CA PHE A 187 12.00 4.02 -7.73
C PHE A 187 13.14 3.63 -8.65
N THR A 188 13.91 4.61 -9.11
CA THR A 188 15.32 4.39 -9.44
C THR A 188 16.06 4.18 -8.14
N SER A 189 16.53 2.96 -7.90
CA SER A 189 17.34 2.71 -6.72
C SER A 189 18.72 3.33 -6.92
N ASN A 190 19.36 3.81 -5.87
CA ASN A 190 20.79 4.15 -5.93
C ASN A 190 21.69 2.93 -6.19
N LEU A 191 21.15 1.71 -6.37
CA LEU A 191 21.90 0.58 -6.90
C LEU A 191 22.10 0.66 -8.43
N ASP A 192 21.34 1.51 -9.13
CA ASP A 192 21.61 1.84 -10.55
C ASP A 192 22.79 2.82 -10.72
N MET A 193 23.42 3.27 -9.62
CA MET A 193 24.68 4.02 -9.63
C MET A 193 25.86 3.22 -9.09
N LEU A 194 25.67 1.91 -8.86
CA LEU A 194 26.74 0.99 -8.44
C LEU A 194 27.10 -0.06 -9.51
N PHE A 195 26.63 0.14 -10.75
CA PHE A 195 27.15 -0.54 -11.95
C PHE A 195 27.37 0.46 -13.08
#